data_AF-A0A150U165-F1
#
_entry.id   AF-A0A150U165-F1
#
_cell.length_a   1.000
_cell.length_b   1.000
_cell.length_c   1.000
_cell.angle_alpha   90.00
_cell.angle_beta   90.00
_cell.angle_gamma   90.00
#
_symmetry.space_group_name_H-M   'P 1'
#
loop_
_entity.id
_entity.type
_entity.pdbx_description
1 polymer ?
#
loop_
_entity_poly.entity_id
_entity_poly.type
_entity_poly.pdbx_seq_one_letter_code
_entity_poly.pdbx_strand_id
1 'polypeptide(L)'
;MSDNITLPQGAGTLLATDEILGVHVLRAKVQTGVDGTAVDVSQSNPLPVGLVGSLPAGANTVGAVHVKPATAGGLSIYHNIGLSNTGQNVKSSAGQVFGWHLANTGSSAAFVKLYDMAGTPTMNSDTPAVTLCVPAGQVTSAEHTNGIAFTNGIGIGATAGSADNNNSAPGLNTLVVNVFYK
;
A
#
# COMPACT_ATOMS: atom_id res chain seq x y z
N MET A 1 -8.55 26.85 -49.21
CA MET A 1 -7.32 27.66 -49.02
C MET A 1 -6.21 26.84 -49.65
N SER A 2 -5.30 27.45 -50.43
CA SER A 2 -4.31 26.68 -51.18
C SER A 2 -3.13 26.34 -50.27
N ASP A 3 -3.12 25.13 -49.75
CA ASP A 3 -2.21 24.68 -48.69
C ASP A 3 -0.75 24.41 -49.15
N ASN A 4 -0.42 24.78 -50.41
CA ASN A 4 0.85 24.44 -51.06
C ASN A 4 1.52 25.68 -51.65
N ILE A 5 2.80 25.90 -51.31
CA ILE A 5 3.65 26.90 -51.99
C ILE A 5 4.44 26.22 -53.09
N THR A 6 4.59 26.88 -54.24
CA THR A 6 5.53 26.45 -55.28
C THR A 6 6.91 27.00 -54.94
N LEU A 7 7.92 26.15 -54.76
CA LEU A 7 9.31 26.62 -54.65
C LEU A 7 9.73 27.21 -56.01
N PRO A 8 10.15 28.48 -56.10
CA PRO A 8 10.46 29.10 -57.37
C PRO A 8 11.86 28.67 -57.83
N GLN A 9 11.94 27.60 -58.63
CA GLN A 9 12.61 27.55 -59.95
C GLN A 9 12.90 26.08 -60.34
N GLY A 10 12.20 25.60 -61.36
CA GLY A 10 12.34 24.26 -61.94
C GLY A 10 11.04 23.47 -61.83
N ALA A 11 10.58 22.90 -62.94
CA ALA A 11 9.41 22.01 -62.96
C ALA A 11 9.64 20.85 -61.97
N GLY A 12 9.09 20.97 -60.78
CA GLY A 12 9.47 20.16 -59.63
C GLY A 12 8.30 19.92 -58.68
N THR A 13 8.40 18.82 -57.96
CA THR A 13 7.39 18.21 -57.09
C THR A 13 6.86 19.19 -56.04
N LEU A 14 5.53 19.16 -55.79
CA LEU A 14 4.87 19.95 -54.75
C LEU A 14 5.37 19.56 -53.35
N LEU A 15 5.63 20.55 -52.49
CA LEU A 15 5.86 20.34 -51.06
C LEU A 15 4.58 20.61 -50.28
N ALA A 16 4.15 19.63 -49.50
CA ALA A 16 3.01 19.78 -48.60
C ALA A 16 3.40 20.66 -47.41
N THR A 17 2.66 21.75 -47.21
CA THR A 17 2.86 22.67 -46.09
C THR A 17 1.58 22.84 -45.27
N ASP A 18 1.71 23.36 -44.06
CA ASP A 18 0.62 23.89 -43.24
C ASP A 18 0.89 25.35 -42.92
N GLU A 19 -0.13 26.20 -42.95
CA GLU A 19 0.02 27.61 -42.56
C GLU A 19 -0.40 27.78 -41.10
N ILE A 20 0.57 28.10 -40.24
CA ILE A 20 0.35 28.28 -38.80
C ILE A 20 0.83 29.68 -38.42
N LEU A 21 -0.11 30.55 -38.04
CA LEU A 21 0.16 31.92 -37.60
C LEU A 21 1.01 32.74 -38.61
N GLY A 22 0.74 32.61 -39.91
CA GLY A 22 1.44 33.34 -40.96
C GLY A 22 2.77 32.71 -41.41
N VAL A 23 3.13 31.53 -40.88
CA VAL A 23 4.35 30.81 -41.25
C VAL A 23 4.00 29.46 -41.87
N HIS A 24 4.56 29.16 -43.04
CA HIS A 24 4.46 27.82 -43.63
C HIS A 24 5.38 26.83 -42.89
N VAL A 25 4.80 25.80 -42.30
CA VAL A 25 5.51 24.65 -41.74
C VAL A 25 5.38 23.45 -42.68
N LEU A 26 6.38 22.56 -42.70
CA LEU A 26 6.34 21.37 -43.56
C LEU A 26 5.43 20.29 -42.95
N ARG A 27 4.59 19.66 -43.78
CA ARG A 27 3.84 18.47 -43.39
C ARG A 27 4.63 17.22 -43.81
N ALA A 28 5.22 16.54 -42.84
CA ALA A 28 5.94 15.28 -43.06
C ALA A 28 5.15 14.08 -42.52
N LYS A 29 5.08 12.99 -43.28
CA LYS A 29 4.66 11.69 -42.74
C LYS A 29 5.78 11.14 -41.89
N VAL A 30 5.47 10.72 -40.68
CA VAL A 30 6.42 10.02 -39.81
C VAL A 30 6.50 8.56 -40.24
N GLN A 31 7.72 8.05 -40.43
CA GLN A 31 7.99 6.64 -40.67
C GLN A 31 8.80 6.08 -39.51
N THR A 32 8.63 4.78 -39.24
CA THR A 32 9.35 4.07 -38.19
C THR A 32 9.84 2.73 -38.70
N GLY A 33 10.99 2.27 -38.20
CA GLY A 33 11.61 1.03 -38.63
C GLY A 33 13.08 0.94 -38.23
N VAL A 34 13.74 -0.13 -38.67
CA VAL A 34 15.18 -0.33 -38.48
C VAL A 34 15.97 0.40 -39.56
N ASP A 35 17.30 0.43 -39.44
CA ASP A 35 18.15 1.02 -40.48
C ASP A 35 17.92 0.34 -41.84
N GLY A 36 17.75 1.14 -42.89
CA GLY A 36 17.47 0.68 -44.25
C GLY A 36 16.03 0.18 -44.52
N THR A 37 15.10 0.20 -43.55
CA THR A 37 13.70 -0.21 -43.78
C THR A 37 12.73 0.51 -42.85
N ALA A 38 11.78 1.26 -43.41
CA ALA A 38 10.78 2.01 -42.65
C ALA A 38 9.36 1.82 -43.20
N VAL A 39 8.36 1.96 -42.33
CA VAL A 39 6.93 1.91 -42.65
C VAL A 39 6.22 3.17 -42.14
N ASP A 40 5.18 3.61 -42.86
CA ASP A 40 4.36 4.75 -42.46
C ASP A 40 3.64 4.48 -41.13
N VAL A 41 3.58 5.50 -40.28
CA VAL A 41 2.69 5.50 -39.12
C VAL A 41 1.23 5.59 -39.61
N SER A 42 0.38 4.68 -39.14
CA SER A 42 -1.03 4.56 -39.52
C SER A 42 -1.89 3.98 -38.39
N GLN A 43 -3.20 3.87 -38.58
CA GLN A 43 -4.08 3.21 -37.61
C GLN A 43 -3.76 1.72 -37.42
N SER A 44 -3.34 1.03 -38.49
CA SER A 44 -2.91 -0.37 -38.44
C SER A 44 -1.45 -0.55 -38.00
N ASN A 45 -0.67 0.55 -37.92
CA ASN A 45 0.73 0.55 -37.53
C ASN A 45 1.09 1.88 -36.83
N PRO A 46 0.66 2.09 -35.56
CA PRO A 46 0.85 3.35 -34.86
C PRO A 46 2.33 3.60 -34.52
N LEU A 47 2.69 4.85 -34.21
CA LEU A 47 4.04 5.20 -33.78
C LEU A 47 4.37 4.43 -32.49
N PRO A 48 5.46 3.64 -32.45
CA PRO A 48 5.84 2.91 -31.26
C PRO A 48 6.22 3.89 -30.15
N VAL A 49 5.35 4.03 -29.15
CA VAL A 49 5.70 4.67 -27.89
C VAL A 49 6.30 3.60 -27.01
N GLY A 50 7.62 3.67 -26.80
CA GLY A 50 8.26 2.86 -25.78
C GLY A 50 7.70 3.27 -24.43
N LEU A 51 6.81 2.47 -23.85
CA LEU A 51 6.62 2.48 -22.41
C LEU A 51 7.92 1.93 -21.82
N VAL A 52 8.90 2.82 -21.57
CA VAL A 52 10.04 2.50 -20.72
C VAL A 52 9.41 2.11 -19.39
N GLY A 53 9.42 0.80 -19.12
CA GLY A 53 8.36 0.10 -18.41
C GLY A 53 7.81 0.87 -17.22
N SER A 54 6.55 1.29 -17.29
CA SER A 54 5.90 1.79 -16.09
C SER A 54 5.67 0.65 -15.10
N LEU A 55 5.75 -0.62 -15.52
CA LEU A 55 5.70 -1.80 -14.64
C LEU A 55 7.00 -2.61 -14.64
N PRO A 56 8.04 -2.17 -13.93
CA PRO A 56 9.00 -3.09 -13.32
C PRO A 56 8.26 -4.11 -12.44
N ALA A 57 8.93 -5.13 -11.88
CA ALA A 57 8.32 -6.03 -10.89
C ALA A 57 7.80 -5.22 -9.69
N GLY A 58 6.54 -4.82 -9.77
CA GLY A 58 5.98 -3.69 -9.05
C GLY A 58 4.73 -3.13 -9.75
N ALA A 59 3.57 -3.54 -9.28
CA ALA A 59 2.46 -2.63 -8.96
C ALA A 59 1.87 -1.61 -9.97
N ASN A 60 1.79 -1.82 -11.30
CA ASN A 60 0.72 -1.10 -12.03
C ASN A 60 -0.41 -2.01 -12.46
N THR A 61 -1.56 -1.38 -12.63
CA THR A 61 -2.72 -2.02 -13.20
C THR A 61 -3.20 -1.17 -14.35
N VAL A 62 -3.16 -1.76 -15.55
CA VAL A 62 -3.64 -1.14 -16.79
C VAL A 62 -5.10 -1.59 -16.92
N GLY A 63 -6.05 -0.73 -16.54
CA GLY A 63 -7.47 -1.10 -16.40
C GLY A 63 -7.84 -1.53 -14.97
N ALA A 64 -9.05 -2.06 -14.78
CA ALA A 64 -9.63 -2.38 -13.46
C ALA A 64 -8.63 -3.12 -12.56
N VAL A 65 -8.28 -2.48 -11.44
CA VAL A 65 -7.30 -3.00 -10.48
C VAL A 65 -7.98 -3.99 -9.57
N HIS A 66 -7.64 -5.27 -9.71
CA HIS A 66 -8.09 -6.31 -8.79
C HIS A 66 -6.91 -6.83 -7.99
N VAL A 67 -7.12 -7.00 -6.68
CA VAL A 67 -6.14 -7.63 -5.80
C VAL A 67 -6.10 -9.12 -6.13
N LYS A 68 -4.95 -9.61 -6.62
CA LYS A 68 -4.71 -11.04 -6.79
C LYS A 68 -4.09 -11.59 -5.50
N PRO A 69 -4.63 -12.68 -4.91
CA PRO A 69 -3.96 -13.34 -3.79
C PRO A 69 -2.53 -13.73 -4.17
N ALA A 70 -1.57 -13.43 -3.30
CA ALA A 70 -0.17 -13.77 -3.46
C ALA A 70 0.29 -14.62 -2.26
N THR A 71 1.13 -15.62 -2.52
CA THR A 71 1.70 -16.51 -1.49
C THR A 71 2.89 -15.89 -0.76
N ALA A 72 3.38 -14.72 -1.20
CA ALA A 72 4.47 -13.99 -0.58
C ALA A 72 4.13 -12.49 -0.49
N GLY A 73 4.71 -11.80 0.50
CA GLY A 73 4.57 -10.35 0.68
C GLY A 73 3.42 -9.91 1.59
N GLY A 74 2.70 -10.84 2.24
CA GLY A 74 1.64 -10.53 3.20
C GLY A 74 2.12 -10.03 4.57
N LEU A 75 1.15 -9.81 5.45
CA LEU A 75 1.34 -9.44 6.85
C LEU A 75 1.84 -10.63 7.68
N SER A 76 2.65 -10.33 8.68
CA SER A 76 3.00 -11.24 9.77
C SER A 76 1.85 -11.36 10.77
N ILE A 77 1.79 -12.47 11.49
CA ILE A 77 0.75 -12.77 12.48
C ILE A 77 1.38 -12.95 13.85
N TYR A 78 0.88 -12.22 14.84
CA TYR A 78 1.09 -12.52 16.24
C TYR A 78 -0.16 -13.22 16.78
N HIS A 79 0.02 -14.40 17.37
CA HIS A 79 -1.04 -15.20 17.96
C HIS A 79 -0.71 -15.48 19.43
N ASN A 80 -1.69 -15.24 20.31
CA ASN A 80 -1.58 -15.58 21.72
C ASN A 80 -2.95 -16.00 22.28
N ILE A 81 -2.96 -17.06 23.09
CA ILE A 81 -4.11 -17.46 23.91
C ILE A 81 -3.73 -17.24 25.37
N GLY A 82 -4.60 -16.57 26.11
CA GLY A 82 -4.37 -16.23 27.51
C GLY A 82 -3.49 -15.01 27.72
N LEU A 83 -3.52 -14.04 26.81
CA LEU A 83 -2.78 -12.79 26.97
C LEU A 83 -3.15 -12.15 28.32
N SER A 84 -2.15 -11.75 29.08
CA SER A 84 -2.29 -11.28 30.45
C SER A 84 -1.46 -10.01 30.69
N ASN A 85 -1.32 -9.63 31.96
CA ASN A 85 -0.53 -8.47 32.39
C ASN A 85 0.99 -8.69 32.33
N THR A 86 1.44 -9.87 31.89
CA THR A 86 2.83 -10.10 31.48
C THR A 86 2.98 -9.70 30.03
N GLY A 87 3.66 -8.58 29.77
CA GLY A 87 3.82 -8.08 28.41
C GLY A 87 4.57 -9.06 27.52
N GLN A 88 4.39 -8.91 26.22
CA GLN A 88 5.01 -9.73 25.18
C GLN A 88 5.55 -8.82 24.08
N ASN A 89 6.63 -9.27 23.44
CA ASN A 89 7.19 -8.60 22.28
C ASN A 89 6.60 -9.20 21.00
N VAL A 90 5.88 -8.39 20.22
CA VAL A 90 5.32 -8.78 18.91
C VAL A 90 6.36 -8.57 17.81
N LYS A 91 7.09 -7.45 17.87
CA LYS A 91 8.13 -7.09 16.92
C LYS A 91 9.16 -6.19 17.59
N SER A 92 10.43 -6.59 17.57
CA SER A 92 11.52 -5.86 18.22
C SER A 92 12.08 -4.68 17.43
N SER A 93 11.41 -4.25 16.37
CA SER A 93 11.83 -3.16 15.49
C SER A 93 10.61 -2.41 14.94
N ALA A 94 10.85 -1.19 14.43
CA ALA A 94 9.85 -0.35 13.79
C ALA A 94 8.95 -1.15 12.84
N GLY A 95 7.65 -0.90 12.90
CA GLY A 95 6.67 -1.67 12.15
C GLY A 95 5.30 -1.02 12.15
N GLN A 96 4.34 -1.71 11.53
CA GLN A 96 2.96 -1.23 11.45
C GLN A 96 1.97 -2.33 11.81
N VAL A 97 0.92 -1.97 12.54
CA VAL A 97 -0.23 -2.85 12.81
C VAL A 97 -1.32 -2.54 11.81
N PHE A 98 -1.74 -3.54 11.05
CA PHE A 98 -2.78 -3.44 10.02
C PHE A 98 -4.14 -3.93 10.49
N GLY A 99 -4.21 -4.54 11.67
CA GLY A 99 -5.48 -4.96 12.24
C GLY A 99 -5.31 -5.95 13.37
N TRP A 100 -6.43 -6.30 13.97
CA TRP A 100 -6.51 -7.25 15.07
C TRP A 100 -7.84 -8.00 15.04
N HIS A 101 -7.81 -9.19 15.63
CA HIS A 101 -8.99 -9.95 15.99
C HIS A 101 -8.82 -10.48 17.41
N LEU A 102 -9.54 -9.88 18.34
CA LEU A 102 -9.41 -10.10 19.78
C LEU A 102 -10.73 -10.66 20.31
N ALA A 103 -10.73 -11.85 20.89
CA ALA A 103 -11.91 -12.44 21.52
C ALA A 103 -11.69 -12.56 23.03
N ASN A 104 -12.74 -12.33 23.81
CA ASN A 104 -12.75 -12.53 25.26
C ASN A 104 -13.85 -13.51 25.64
N THR A 105 -13.48 -14.71 26.06
CA THR A 105 -14.41 -15.76 26.50
C THR A 105 -14.72 -15.69 28.00
N GLY A 106 -14.18 -14.69 28.70
CA GLY A 106 -14.39 -14.46 30.12
C GLY A 106 -15.72 -13.77 30.43
N SER A 107 -15.98 -13.59 31.73
CA SER A 107 -17.19 -12.97 32.28
C SER A 107 -17.05 -11.46 32.56
N SER A 108 -15.86 -10.89 32.38
CA SER A 108 -15.56 -9.47 32.56
C SER A 108 -14.85 -8.91 31.34
N ALA A 109 -15.00 -7.62 31.09
CA ALA A 109 -14.23 -6.94 30.05
C ALA A 109 -12.72 -7.02 30.33
N ALA A 110 -11.94 -7.02 29.26
CA ALA A 110 -10.49 -6.95 29.30
C ALA A 110 -10.00 -5.89 28.33
N PHE A 111 -8.80 -5.37 28.57
CA PHE A 111 -8.20 -4.29 27.81
C PHE A 111 -6.86 -4.74 27.27
N VAL A 112 -6.80 -4.99 25.96
CA VAL A 112 -5.57 -5.29 25.23
C VAL A 112 -4.88 -3.99 24.89
N LYS A 113 -3.59 -3.90 25.20
CA LYS A 113 -2.78 -2.69 25.10
C LYS A 113 -1.60 -2.94 24.18
N LEU A 114 -1.42 -2.07 23.19
CA LEU A 114 -0.26 -2.07 22.28
C LEU A 114 0.70 -0.95 22.69
N TYR A 115 1.99 -1.20 22.58
CA TYR A 115 3.06 -0.31 23.04
C TYR A 115 4.05 -0.05 21.91
N ASP A 116 4.48 1.21 21.76
CA ASP A 116 5.56 1.59 20.83
C ASP A 116 6.93 1.40 21.47
N MET A 117 7.35 0.13 21.54
CA MET A 117 8.54 -0.31 22.25
C MET A 117 9.17 -1.53 21.57
N ALA A 118 10.50 -1.55 21.47
CA ALA A 118 11.28 -2.66 20.90
C ALA A 118 11.37 -3.89 21.83
N GLY A 119 11.20 -3.67 23.14
CA GLY A 119 11.23 -4.68 24.20
C GLY A 119 9.85 -5.11 24.68
N THR A 120 9.85 -5.92 25.73
CA THR A 120 8.63 -6.39 26.38
C THR A 120 8.06 -5.30 27.29
N PRO A 121 6.80 -4.87 27.10
CA PRO A 121 6.21 -3.83 27.94
C PRO A 121 5.91 -4.34 29.35
N THR A 122 6.00 -3.44 30.32
CA THR A 122 5.65 -3.62 31.72
C THR A 122 4.37 -2.86 32.03
N MET A 123 3.34 -3.59 32.42
CA MET A 123 2.07 -3.03 32.88
C MET A 123 2.32 -2.15 34.12
N ASN A 124 1.57 -1.06 34.25
CA ASN A 124 1.71 0.00 35.28
C ASN A 124 2.86 1.01 35.08
N SER A 125 3.92 0.72 34.32
CA SER A 125 5.00 1.70 34.08
C SER A 125 5.07 2.21 32.65
N ASP A 126 4.84 1.34 31.66
CA ASP A 126 4.90 1.73 30.26
C ASP A 126 3.57 2.33 29.81
N THR A 127 3.64 3.33 28.94
CA THR A 127 2.44 4.00 28.39
C THR A 127 1.97 3.27 27.13
N PRO A 128 0.72 2.78 27.08
CA PRO A 128 0.15 2.19 25.88
C PRO A 128 0.04 3.23 24.76
N ALA A 129 0.39 2.85 23.53
CA ALA A 129 0.08 3.61 22.33
C ALA A 129 -1.40 3.43 21.92
N VAL A 130 -1.97 2.25 22.18
CA VAL A 130 -3.38 1.91 21.89
C VAL A 130 -3.94 1.06 23.02
N THR A 131 -5.15 1.38 23.49
CA THR A 131 -5.90 0.58 24.46
C THR A 131 -7.23 0.14 23.85
N LEU A 132 -7.42 -1.17 23.71
CA LEU A 132 -8.57 -1.81 23.04
C LEU A 132 -9.42 -2.55 24.06
N CYS A 133 -10.68 -2.14 24.23
CA CYS A 133 -11.65 -2.87 25.04
C CYS A 133 -12.12 -4.13 24.29
N VAL A 134 -12.10 -5.28 24.97
CA VAL A 134 -12.70 -6.54 24.53
C VAL A 134 -13.75 -6.94 25.58
N PRO A 135 -15.04 -6.62 25.33
CA PRO A 135 -16.11 -6.93 26.28
C PRO A 135 -16.24 -8.43 26.55
N ALA A 136 -16.83 -8.80 27.69
CA ALA A 136 -17.08 -10.19 28.07
C ALA A 136 -17.91 -10.93 27.00
N GLY A 137 -17.48 -12.12 26.59
CA GLY A 137 -18.15 -12.94 25.58
C GLY A 137 -18.09 -12.38 24.15
N GLN A 138 -17.36 -11.28 23.91
CA GLN A 138 -17.39 -10.57 22.63
C GLN A 138 -16.04 -10.60 21.90
N VAL A 139 -16.10 -10.16 20.64
CA VAL A 139 -14.94 -9.95 19.78
C VAL A 139 -14.80 -8.46 19.48
N THR A 140 -13.57 -7.95 19.53
CA THR A 140 -13.18 -6.63 19.05
C THR A 140 -12.21 -6.82 17.89
N SER A 141 -12.55 -6.29 16.72
CA SER A 141 -11.75 -6.43 15.50
C SER A 141 -11.74 -5.14 14.70
N ALA A 142 -10.62 -4.88 14.03
CA ALA A 142 -10.48 -3.78 13.09
C ALA A 142 -9.45 -4.13 12.01
N GLU A 143 -9.62 -3.53 10.84
CA GLU A 143 -8.63 -3.53 9.76
C GLU A 143 -8.28 -2.09 9.41
N HIS A 144 -7.01 -1.87 9.11
CA HIS A 144 -6.41 -0.59 8.76
C HIS A 144 -5.55 -0.78 7.52
N THR A 145 -6.11 -0.47 6.36
CA THR A 145 -5.44 -0.66 5.07
C THR A 145 -4.09 0.04 4.97
N ASN A 146 -3.96 1.19 5.65
CA ASN A 146 -2.72 1.99 5.66
C ASN A 146 -1.75 1.63 6.79
N GLY A 147 -2.15 0.78 7.73
CA GLY A 147 -1.37 0.49 8.93
C GLY A 147 -1.35 1.63 9.96
N ILE A 148 -1.13 1.25 11.22
CA ILE A 148 -0.84 2.16 12.33
C ILE A 148 0.64 2.03 12.64
N ALA A 149 1.38 3.14 12.58
CA ALA A 149 2.83 3.14 12.74
C ALA A 149 3.28 3.04 14.20
N PHE A 150 4.30 2.20 14.42
CA PHE A 150 5.04 2.02 15.67
C PHE A 150 6.53 2.23 15.36
N THR A 151 7.15 3.21 15.99
CA THR A 151 8.49 3.72 15.65
C THR A 151 9.61 2.86 16.20
N ASN A 152 9.47 2.35 17.42
CA ASN A 152 10.51 1.62 18.14
C ASN A 152 10.30 0.10 18.01
N GLY A 153 9.04 -0.34 18.04
CA GLY A 153 8.65 -1.74 17.99
C GLY A 153 7.21 -1.94 18.43
N ILE A 154 6.76 -3.18 18.44
CA ILE A 154 5.38 -3.52 18.80
C ILE A 154 5.44 -4.41 20.05
N GLY A 155 5.07 -3.84 21.19
CA GLY A 155 4.79 -4.56 22.43
C GLY A 155 3.29 -4.76 22.62
N ILE A 156 2.90 -5.81 23.35
CA ILE A 156 1.50 -6.09 23.67
C ILE A 156 1.34 -6.59 25.10
N GLY A 157 0.23 -6.25 25.75
CA GLY A 157 -0.18 -6.78 27.05
C GLY A 157 -1.69 -6.68 27.22
N ALA A 158 -2.22 -7.26 28.29
CA ALA A 158 -3.64 -7.14 28.62
C ALA A 158 -3.89 -6.93 30.11
N THR A 159 -4.96 -6.21 30.42
CA THR A 159 -5.32 -5.83 31.79
C THR A 159 -6.83 -5.91 32.00
N ALA A 160 -7.27 -6.09 33.24
CA ALA A 160 -8.70 -6.09 33.59
C ALA A 160 -9.31 -4.67 33.65
N GLY A 161 -8.48 -3.64 33.79
CA GLY A 161 -8.89 -2.24 33.84
C GLY A 161 -8.35 -1.40 32.70
N SER A 162 -9.13 -0.40 32.27
CA SER A 162 -8.79 0.48 31.16
C SER A 162 -7.63 1.44 31.46
N ALA A 163 -7.44 1.80 32.73
CA ALA A 163 -6.42 2.79 33.12
C ALA A 163 -5.03 2.36 32.64
N ASP A 164 -4.24 3.29 32.11
CA ASP A 164 -2.90 2.99 31.55
C ASP A 164 -1.99 2.35 32.59
N ASN A 165 -2.10 2.80 33.84
CA ASN A 165 -1.37 2.26 34.97
C ASN A 165 -1.99 0.99 35.60
N ASN A 166 -3.04 0.42 35.02
CA ASN A 166 -3.61 -0.83 35.54
C ASN A 166 -2.62 -2.00 35.33
N ASN A 167 -2.47 -2.86 36.35
CA ASN A 167 -1.70 -4.10 36.28
C ASN A 167 -2.51 -5.31 36.77
N SER A 168 -3.82 -5.19 36.87
CA SER A 168 -4.68 -6.32 37.22
C SER A 168 -4.78 -7.23 36.00
N ALA A 169 -4.47 -8.52 36.17
CA ALA A 169 -4.59 -9.51 35.10
C ALA A 169 -6.06 -9.69 34.68
N PRO A 170 -6.34 -9.91 33.38
CA PRO A 170 -7.65 -10.37 32.93
C PRO A 170 -7.93 -11.81 33.41
N GLY A 171 -9.13 -12.31 33.14
CA GLY A 171 -9.47 -13.72 33.44
C GLY A 171 -8.50 -14.68 32.77
N LEU A 172 -8.05 -15.72 33.49
CA LEU A 172 -7.06 -16.66 33.00
C LEU A 172 -7.55 -17.38 31.72
N ASN A 173 -6.70 -17.42 30.68
CA ASN A 173 -6.98 -18.09 29.41
C ASN A 173 -8.28 -17.63 28.70
N THR A 174 -8.75 -16.41 29.00
CA THR A 174 -9.99 -15.87 28.42
C THR A 174 -9.76 -15.11 27.11
N LEU A 175 -8.58 -14.52 26.92
CA LEU A 175 -8.28 -13.74 25.74
C LEU A 175 -7.68 -14.60 24.63
N VAL A 176 -8.22 -14.48 23.42
CA VAL A 176 -7.64 -15.01 22.19
C VAL A 176 -7.28 -13.84 21.28
N VAL A 177 -6.00 -13.68 20.98
CA VAL A 177 -5.44 -12.48 20.36
C VAL A 177 -4.75 -12.84 19.07
N ASN A 178 -5.19 -12.21 17.99
CA ASN A 178 -4.47 -12.18 16.71
C ASN A 178 -4.20 -10.71 16.34
N VAL A 179 -2.94 -10.39 16.04
CA VAL A 179 -2.53 -9.08 15.53
C VAL A 179 -1.81 -9.27 14.21
N PHE A 180 -2.18 -8.48 13.20
CA PHE A 180 -1.61 -8.52 11.86
C PHE A 180 -0.68 -7.32 11.68
N TYR A 181 0.59 -7.58 11.37
CA TYR A 181 1.62 -6.54 11.39
C TYR A 181 2.67 -6.71 10.29
N LYS A 182 3.46 -5.66 10.05
CA LYS A 182 4.64 -5.72 9.19
C LYS A 182 5.87 -5.12 9.84
#